data_AF-A0A8S4DP99-F1
#
_entry.id   AF-A0A8S4DP99-F1
#
_cell.length_a   1.000
_cell.length_b   1.000
_cell.length_c   1.000
_cell.angle_alpha   90.00
_cell.angle_beta   90.00
_cell.angle_gamma   90.00
#
_symmetry.space_group_name_H-M   'P 1'
#
loop_
_entity.id
_entity.type
_entity.pdbx_description
1 polymer ?
#
loop_
_entity_poly.entity_id
_entity_poly.type
_entity_poly.pdbx_seq_one_letter_code
_entity_poly.pdbx_strand_id
1 'polypeptide(L)'
;MFRGAEFLSYDLTQTGGEPIVSTQDTISLYFKTRQPNGLMFYTGHEADYLNLAVRDGGVSLTMGLGNGKQEMHIKPAKTRFDDHQWHKLTVHRRIQEITPFTSFCRVSAIVDDVYWSRAHAAGGFTLLASSRAHVGGSLNARALPGARVHTNFVGCLKKVEFSADTLRLNLIDLARTGSKLIAVTGRLEYACTARGLS
;
A
#
# COMPACT_ATOMS: atom_id res chain seq x y z
N MET A 1 -11.63 -10.30 -5.78
CA MET A 1 -11.24 -11.26 -4.74
C MET A 1 -9.84 -11.73 -5.06
N PHE A 2 -8.96 -11.70 -4.06
CA PHE A 2 -7.60 -12.22 -4.09
C PHE A 2 -7.59 -13.50 -3.24
N ARG A 3 -6.96 -14.56 -3.75
CA ARG A 3 -6.83 -15.89 -3.13
C ARG A 3 -5.38 -16.22 -2.73
N GLY A 4 -4.48 -15.24 -2.86
CA GLY A 4 -3.07 -15.34 -2.49
C GLY A 4 -2.11 -15.61 -3.66
N ALA A 5 -2.63 -16.00 -4.83
CA ALA A 5 -1.84 -16.13 -6.05
C ALA A 5 -2.00 -14.94 -7.00
N GLU A 6 -3.09 -14.19 -6.86
CA GLU A 6 -3.40 -13.04 -7.69
C GLU A 6 -2.78 -11.77 -7.13
N PHE A 7 -2.33 -10.90 -8.02
CA PHE A 7 -1.94 -9.54 -7.67
C PHE A 7 -1.98 -8.64 -8.89
N LEU A 8 -2.03 -7.35 -8.65
CA LEU A 8 -1.89 -6.33 -9.69
C LEU A 8 -0.50 -5.72 -9.60
N SER A 9 0.09 -5.39 -10.74
CA SER A 9 1.34 -4.64 -10.82
C SER A 9 1.22 -3.51 -11.82
N TYR A 10 1.49 -2.30 -11.36
CA TYR A 10 1.72 -1.12 -12.17
C TYR A 10 3.23 -0.89 -12.19
N ASP A 11 3.84 -0.85 -13.38
CA ASP A 11 5.29 -0.76 -13.54
C ASP A 11 5.65 0.29 -14.59
N LEU A 12 6.15 1.43 -14.14
CA LEU A 12 6.58 2.53 -15.01
C LEU A 12 7.87 2.23 -15.75
N THR A 13 8.68 1.30 -15.22
CA THR A 13 9.96 0.93 -15.86
C THR A 13 9.71 0.23 -17.20
N GLN A 14 8.59 -0.48 -17.32
CA GLN A 14 8.19 -1.16 -18.56
C GLN A 14 7.75 -0.20 -19.66
N THR A 15 7.37 1.03 -19.30
CA THR A 15 7.00 2.09 -20.25
C THR A 15 8.16 3.02 -20.58
N GLY A 16 9.37 2.76 -20.06
CA GLY A 16 10.52 3.66 -20.20
C GLY A 16 10.33 5.00 -19.46
N GLY A 17 9.41 5.05 -18.49
CA GLY A 17 9.10 6.25 -17.74
C GLY A 17 10.00 6.41 -16.52
N GLU A 18 10.33 7.66 -16.19
CA GLU A 18 10.98 8.01 -14.92
C GLU A 18 10.07 7.64 -13.73
N PRO A 19 10.65 7.32 -12.56
CA PRO A 19 9.88 7.11 -11.35
C PRO A 19 8.98 8.31 -11.03
N ILE A 20 7.76 8.05 -10.54
CA ILE A 20 6.95 9.12 -9.94
C ILE A 20 7.69 9.57 -8.69
N VAL A 21 8.00 10.86 -8.64
CA VAL A 21 8.53 11.50 -7.44
C VAL A 21 7.45 12.39 -6.83
N SER A 22 7.27 12.29 -5.52
CA SER A 22 6.25 13.05 -4.82
C SER A 22 6.74 13.60 -3.50
N THR A 23 6.20 14.76 -3.14
CA THR A 23 6.28 15.37 -1.81
C THR A 23 5.02 15.05 -0.99
N GLN A 24 3.89 14.80 -1.64
CA GLN A 24 2.65 14.41 -0.99
C GLN A 24 2.02 13.18 -1.65
N ASP A 25 1.53 12.27 -0.83
CA ASP A 25 0.83 11.07 -1.27
C ASP A 25 -0.43 10.84 -0.46
N THR A 26 -1.45 10.29 -1.11
CA THR A 26 -2.63 9.73 -0.45
C THR A 26 -2.93 8.36 -1.04
N ILE A 27 -3.00 7.35 -0.18
CA ILE A 27 -3.40 5.99 -0.53
C ILE A 27 -4.69 5.69 0.21
N SER A 28 -5.73 5.28 -0.51
CA SER A 28 -7.03 4.92 0.06
C SER A 28 -7.43 3.55 -0.49
N LEU A 29 -7.86 2.65 0.38
CA LEU A 29 -8.38 1.35 -0.02
C LEU A 29 -9.42 0.84 0.98
N TYR A 30 -10.28 -0.05 0.49
CA TYR A 30 -11.12 -0.86 1.36
C TYR A 30 -10.64 -2.30 1.31
N PHE A 31 -10.57 -2.95 2.47
CA PHE A 31 -10.19 -4.34 2.59
C PHE A 31 -11.18 -5.13 3.44
N LYS A 32 -11.29 -6.42 3.14
CA LYS A 32 -12.04 -7.41 3.92
C LYS A 32 -11.29 -8.73 3.86
N THR A 33 -10.94 -9.31 5.02
CA THR A 33 -10.18 -10.56 5.10
C THR A 33 -10.50 -11.35 6.37
N ARG A 34 -10.15 -12.64 6.37
CA ARG A 34 -10.03 -13.50 7.56
C ARG A 34 -8.58 -13.85 7.88
N GLN A 35 -7.65 -13.48 7.01
CA GLN A 35 -6.25 -13.82 7.19
C GLN A 35 -5.58 -12.74 8.06
N PRO A 36 -4.85 -13.13 9.11
CA PRO A 36 -4.20 -12.18 10.01
C PRO A 36 -2.98 -11.51 9.36
N ASN A 37 -2.48 -12.03 8.24
CA ASN A 37 -1.27 -11.59 7.57
C ASN A 37 -1.46 -11.57 6.05
N GLY A 38 -1.15 -10.45 5.40
CA GLY A 38 -1.16 -10.36 3.94
C GLY A 38 -0.86 -8.98 3.40
N LEU A 39 -0.08 -8.93 2.32
CA LEU A 39 0.32 -7.70 1.62
C LEU A 39 -0.87 -7.06 0.87
N MET A 40 -1.33 -5.89 1.31
CA MET A 40 -2.43 -5.18 0.65
C MET A 40 -1.96 -4.28 -0.49
N PHE A 41 -0.93 -3.48 -0.25
CA PHE A 41 -0.42 -2.50 -1.19
C PHE A 41 1.06 -2.27 -0.99
N TYR A 42 1.78 -2.01 -2.07
CA TYR A 42 3.16 -1.58 -2.05
C TYR A 42 3.39 -0.56 -3.16
N THR A 43 4.23 0.44 -2.91
CA THR A 43 4.83 1.27 -3.96
C THR A 43 6.28 1.58 -3.60
N GLY A 44 7.16 1.71 -4.59
CA GLY A 44 8.54 2.12 -4.33
C GLY A 44 9.48 2.04 -5.52
N HIS A 45 10.69 2.54 -5.29
CA HIS A 45 11.84 2.51 -6.18
C HIS A 45 13.12 2.42 -5.31
N GLU A 46 13.95 1.40 -5.54
CA GLU A 46 15.17 1.17 -4.75
C GLU A 46 14.92 1.16 -3.22
N ALA A 47 15.53 2.11 -2.49
CA ALA A 47 15.40 2.25 -1.04
C ALA A 47 14.14 2.99 -0.60
N ASP A 48 13.49 3.71 -1.52
CA ASP A 48 12.26 4.44 -1.28
C ASP A 48 11.06 3.51 -1.44
N TYR A 49 10.23 3.42 -0.41
CA TYR A 49 9.05 2.56 -0.46
C TYR A 49 7.99 2.96 0.54
N LEU A 50 6.77 2.50 0.28
CA LEU A 50 5.66 2.46 1.23
C LEU A 50 4.94 1.11 1.07
N ASN A 51 4.83 0.37 2.18
CA ASN A 51 4.24 -0.96 2.25
C ASN A 51 3.07 -0.97 3.24
N LEU A 52 1.91 -1.48 2.80
CA LEU A 52 0.71 -1.66 3.62
C LEU A 52 0.33 -3.13 3.67
N ALA A 53 0.14 -3.65 4.87
CA ALA A 53 -0.22 -5.04 5.10
C ALA A 53 -1.19 -5.19 6.27
N VAL A 54 -2.01 -6.24 6.25
CA VAL A 54 -2.59 -6.76 7.49
C VAL A 54 -1.49 -7.56 8.18
N ARG A 55 -1.24 -7.29 9.46
CA ARG A 55 -0.24 -8.00 10.28
C ARG A 55 -0.79 -8.28 11.66
N ASP A 56 -0.79 -9.55 12.05
CA ASP A 56 -1.37 -10.07 13.30
C ASP A 56 -2.80 -9.59 13.58
N GLY A 57 -3.59 -9.41 12.52
CA GLY A 57 -4.96 -8.86 12.56
C GLY A 57 -5.05 -7.34 12.78
N GLY A 58 -3.91 -6.63 12.83
CA GLY A 58 -3.84 -5.17 12.77
C GLY A 58 -3.44 -4.66 11.39
N VAL A 59 -3.36 -3.34 11.20
CA VAL A 59 -2.84 -2.73 9.97
C VAL A 59 -1.41 -2.25 10.20
N SER A 60 -0.48 -2.74 9.39
CA SER A 60 0.93 -2.36 9.41
C SER A 60 1.25 -1.46 8.23
N LEU A 61 2.02 -0.40 8.50
CA LEU A 61 2.65 0.45 7.48
C LEU A 61 4.15 0.49 7.73
N THR A 62 4.94 0.21 6.70
CA THR A 62 6.37 0.53 6.71
C THR A 62 6.70 1.45 5.55
N MET A 63 7.65 2.36 5.77
CA MET A 63 8.08 3.34 4.77
C MET A 63 9.60 3.54 4.86
N GLY A 64 10.25 3.62 3.70
CA GLY A 64 11.64 4.01 3.55
C GLY A 64 11.71 5.30 2.74
N LEU A 65 12.53 6.26 3.20
CA LEU A 65 12.85 7.49 2.47
C LEU A 65 14.36 7.72 2.59
N GLY A 66 15.11 7.36 1.56
CA GLY A 66 16.57 7.35 1.58
C GLY A 66 17.12 6.53 2.76
N ASN A 67 17.73 7.23 3.74
CA ASN A 67 18.28 6.61 4.95
C ASN A 67 17.29 6.51 6.13
N GLY A 68 16.11 7.13 6.03
CA GLY A 68 15.07 7.09 7.04
C GLY A 68 14.15 5.88 6.87
N LYS A 69 13.83 5.18 7.96
CA LYS A 69 12.82 4.11 7.98
C LYS A 69 11.79 4.39 9.05
N GLN A 70 10.52 4.20 8.69
CA GLN A 70 9.40 4.36 9.59
C GLN A 70 8.53 3.11 9.59
N GLU A 71 8.03 2.76 10.77
CA GLU A 71 7.07 1.68 10.96
C GLU A 71 5.92 2.17 11.86
N MET A 72 4.71 1.73 11.54
CA MET A 72 3.49 1.95 12.32
C MET A 72 2.66 0.67 12.32
N HIS A 73 2.02 0.37 13.46
CA HIS A 73 1.11 -0.76 13.58
C HIS A 73 -0.13 -0.34 14.36
N ILE A 74 -1.26 -0.29 13.67
CA ILE A 74 -2.57 0.00 14.26
C ILE A 74 -3.18 -1.35 14.67
N LYS A 75 -3.13 -1.66 15.96
CA LYS A 75 -3.70 -2.87 16.55
C LYS A 75 -4.31 -2.56 17.92
N PRO A 76 -5.56 -2.06 17.96
CA PRO A 76 -6.25 -1.79 19.23
C PRO A 76 -6.45 -3.10 20.02
N ALA A 77 -6.40 -3.03 21.35
CA ALA A 77 -6.41 -4.22 22.21
C ALA A 77 -7.66 -5.11 22.04
N LYS A 78 -8.81 -4.53 21.68
CA LYS A 78 -10.10 -5.22 21.58
C LYS A 78 -10.65 -5.30 20.15
N THR A 79 -9.87 -4.84 19.16
CA THR A 79 -10.32 -4.73 17.78
C THR A 79 -9.31 -5.41 16.87
N ARG A 80 -9.82 -6.21 15.92
CA ARG A 80 -9.03 -6.78 14.84
C ARG A 80 -9.69 -6.42 13.51
N PHE A 81 -8.90 -6.35 12.46
CA PHE A 81 -9.35 -5.98 11.12
C PHE A 81 -9.40 -7.19 10.15
N ASP A 82 -9.18 -8.40 10.67
CA ASP A 82 -9.37 -9.68 9.97
C ASP A 82 -10.68 -10.37 10.38
N ASP A 83 -11.70 -9.57 10.72
CA ASP A 83 -13.01 -10.01 11.22
C ASP A 83 -14.03 -10.33 10.10
N HIS A 84 -13.58 -10.34 8.84
CA HIS A 84 -14.41 -10.49 7.65
C HIS A 84 -15.46 -9.37 7.45
N GLN A 85 -15.24 -8.18 8.00
CA GLN A 85 -15.97 -6.96 7.67
C GLN A 85 -15.16 -6.06 6.74
N TRP A 86 -15.85 -5.10 6.14
CA TRP A 86 -15.19 -4.09 5.32
C TRP A 86 -14.58 -3.02 6.22
N HIS A 87 -13.28 -2.80 6.06
CA HIS A 87 -12.57 -1.69 6.66
C HIS A 87 -12.04 -0.74 5.59
N LYS A 88 -11.97 0.55 5.91
CA LYS A 88 -11.34 1.58 5.07
C LYS A 88 -10.00 1.97 5.66
N LEU A 89 -8.93 1.85 4.87
CA LEU A 89 -7.60 2.35 5.21
C LEU A 89 -7.31 3.59 4.36
N THR A 90 -6.96 4.70 5.02
CA THR A 90 -6.44 5.90 4.37
C THR A 90 -5.07 6.22 4.93
N VAL A 91 -4.11 6.48 4.04
CA VAL A 91 -2.75 6.89 4.39
C VAL A 91 -2.48 8.24 3.74
N HIS A 92 -1.93 9.16 4.52
CA HIS A 92 -1.46 10.45 4.05
C HIS A 92 0.02 10.59 4.38
N ARG A 93 0.82 10.95 3.38
CA ARG A 93 2.23 11.27 3.56
C ARG A 93 2.50 12.64 2.98
N ARG A 94 3.29 13.44 3.68
CA ARG A 94 3.67 14.79 3.27
C ARG A 94 5.09 15.10 3.75
N ILE A 95 5.91 15.57 2.82
CA ILE A 95 7.19 16.20 3.10
C ILE A 95 7.00 17.71 3.22
N GLN A 96 7.73 18.29 4.16
CA GLN A 96 7.90 19.71 4.32
C GLN A 96 9.40 20.00 4.34
N GLU A 97 9.89 20.79 3.39
CA GLU A 97 11.25 21.30 3.43
C GLU A 97 11.39 22.31 4.59
N ILE A 98 12.44 22.16 5.39
CA ILE A 98 12.77 23.06 6.50
C ILE A 98 14.01 23.90 6.15
N THR A 99 15.00 23.26 5.53
CA THR A 99 16.21 23.89 4.96
C THR A 99 16.60 23.16 3.68
N PRO A 100 17.52 23.69 2.86
CA PRO A 100 17.98 23.01 1.64
C PRO A 100 18.56 21.59 1.84
N PHE A 101 18.92 21.23 3.07
CA PHE A 101 19.51 19.92 3.40
C PHE A 101 18.68 19.13 4.42
N THR A 102 17.54 19.65 4.86
CA THR A 102 16.70 19.00 5.88
C THR A 102 15.23 19.17 5.56
N SER A 103 14.56 18.03 5.41
CA SER A 103 13.12 17.93 5.28
C SER A 103 12.52 17.18 6.45
N PHE A 104 11.24 17.46 6.73
CA PHE A 104 10.41 16.73 7.66
C PHE A 104 9.33 15.96 6.92
N CYS A 105 9.33 14.63 7.03
CA CYS A 105 8.27 13.79 6.52
C CYS A 105 7.28 13.46 7.64
N ARG A 106 5.99 13.69 7.39
CA ARG A 106 4.89 13.20 8.20
C ARG A 106 4.14 12.13 7.43
N VAL A 107 3.93 10.97 8.05
CA VAL A 107 3.06 9.91 7.54
C VAL A 107 2.01 9.57 8.58
N SER A 108 0.76 9.40 8.15
CA SER A 108 -0.34 8.96 9.02
C SER A 108 -1.19 7.92 8.31
N ALA A 109 -1.63 6.92 9.06
CA ALA A 109 -2.57 5.90 8.63
C ALA A 109 -3.82 5.95 9.51
N ILE A 110 -4.99 5.78 8.90
CA ILE A 110 -6.30 5.86 9.55
C ILE A 110 -7.12 4.67 9.06
N VAL A 111 -7.67 3.89 9.99
CA VAL A 111 -8.59 2.77 9.74
C VAL A 111 -9.98 3.13 10.26
N ASP A 112 -10.98 3.02 9.39
CA ASP A 112 -12.40 3.31 9.66
C ASP A 112 -12.68 4.69 10.25
N ASP A 113 -11.83 5.66 9.94
CA ASP A 113 -11.90 7.04 10.44
C ASP A 113 -11.83 7.16 11.98
N VAL A 114 -11.49 6.07 12.68
CA VAL A 114 -11.44 5.98 14.15
C VAL A 114 -10.03 5.69 14.64
N TYR A 115 -9.39 4.65 14.11
CA TYR A 115 -8.10 4.19 14.60
C TYR A 115 -7.00 4.80 13.75
N TRP A 116 -6.17 5.65 14.34
CA TRP A 116 -5.11 6.33 13.61
C TRP A 116 -3.75 6.15 14.27
N SER A 117 -2.72 6.20 13.44
CA SER A 117 -1.33 6.28 13.88
C SER A 117 -0.60 7.28 12.99
N ARG A 118 0.38 7.96 13.56
CA ARG A 118 1.21 8.93 12.86
C ARG A 118 2.64 8.76 13.28
N ALA A 119 3.53 8.98 12.33
CA ALA A 119 4.94 9.04 12.58
C ALA A 119 5.60 10.11 11.73
N HIS A 120 6.83 10.41 12.12
CA HIS A 120 7.58 11.53 11.61
C HIS A 120 9.06 11.15 11.46
N ALA A 121 9.68 11.65 10.40
CA ALA A 121 11.12 11.51 10.17
C ALA A 121 11.70 12.85 9.70
N ALA A 122 12.91 13.17 10.14
CA ALA A 122 13.69 14.29 9.62
C ALA A 122 14.95 13.75 8.92
N GLY A 123 15.36 14.37 7.83
CA GLY A 123 16.59 13.97 7.12
C GLY A 123 16.78 14.69 5.79
N GLY A 124 17.84 14.32 5.08
CA GLY A 124 18.20 14.89 3.77
C GLY A 124 17.41 14.32 2.58
N PHE A 125 16.32 13.60 2.84
CA PHE A 125 15.41 13.11 1.80
C PHE A 125 14.41 14.21 1.40
N THR A 126 14.05 14.26 0.14
CA THR A 126 13.14 15.29 -0.40
C THR A 126 11.89 14.71 -1.03
N LEU A 127 11.93 13.47 -1.52
CA LEU A 127 10.89 12.87 -2.34
C LEU A 127 10.69 11.40 -1.97
N LEU A 128 9.54 10.84 -2.34
CA LEU A 128 9.33 9.39 -2.42
C LEU A 128 9.40 9.03 -3.90
N ALA A 129 10.37 8.21 -4.29
CA ALA A 129 10.41 7.66 -5.65
C ALA A 129 9.57 6.38 -5.74
N SER A 130 8.73 6.28 -6.77
CA SER A 130 7.85 5.14 -7.04
C SER A 130 7.87 4.79 -8.52
N SER A 131 8.59 3.72 -8.88
CA SER A 131 8.58 3.17 -10.24
C SER A 131 7.64 1.99 -10.39
N ARG A 132 7.26 1.35 -9.27
CA ARG A 132 6.36 0.19 -9.25
C ARG A 132 5.35 0.31 -8.13
N ALA A 133 4.13 -0.11 -8.40
CA ALA A 133 3.10 -0.32 -7.40
C ALA A 133 2.47 -1.72 -7.53
N HIS A 134 2.14 -2.33 -6.39
CA HIS A 134 1.53 -3.65 -6.31
C HIS A 134 0.27 -3.62 -5.44
N VAL A 135 -0.74 -4.41 -5.83
CA VAL A 135 -1.99 -4.55 -5.07
C VAL A 135 -2.27 -6.03 -4.82
N GLY A 136 -2.54 -6.37 -3.56
CA GLY A 136 -2.92 -7.71 -3.12
C GLY A 136 -1.79 -8.73 -3.08
N GLY A 137 -0.60 -8.42 -3.60
CA GLY A 137 0.52 -9.35 -3.58
C GLY A 137 1.66 -8.92 -4.51
N SER A 138 2.68 -9.76 -4.59
CA SER A 138 3.72 -9.68 -5.62
C SER A 138 4.25 -11.09 -5.93
N LEU A 139 5.21 -11.20 -6.85
CA LEU A 139 5.93 -12.45 -7.11
C LEU A 139 6.62 -12.99 -5.84
N ASN A 140 7.13 -12.08 -4.99
CA ASN A 140 7.74 -12.43 -3.72
C ASN A 140 7.50 -11.32 -2.70
N ALA A 141 6.41 -11.43 -1.94
CA ALA A 141 6.03 -10.43 -0.95
C ALA A 141 7.10 -10.22 0.13
N ARG A 142 7.83 -11.28 0.51
CA ARG A 142 8.90 -11.22 1.52
C ARG A 142 10.11 -10.41 1.03
N ALA A 143 10.39 -10.42 -0.27
CA ALA A 143 11.53 -9.71 -0.84
C ALA A 143 11.28 -8.21 -1.03
N LEU A 144 10.04 -7.73 -0.85
CA LEU A 144 9.76 -6.30 -0.96
C LEU A 144 10.42 -5.52 0.19
N PRO A 145 11.05 -4.38 -0.12
CA PRO A 145 11.53 -3.44 0.90
C PRO A 145 10.49 -3.16 1.98
N GLY A 146 10.93 -3.25 3.24
CA GLY A 146 10.09 -3.02 4.41
C GLY A 146 9.01 -4.05 4.69
N ALA A 147 8.93 -5.15 3.94
CA ALA A 147 7.92 -6.18 4.19
C ALA A 147 7.99 -6.70 5.64
N ARG A 148 6.83 -6.78 6.27
CA ARG A 148 6.63 -7.37 7.62
C ARG A 148 5.75 -8.61 7.59
N VAL A 149 5.34 -9.02 6.40
CA VAL A 149 4.58 -10.24 6.11
C VAL A 149 5.23 -10.97 4.95
N HIS A 150 4.93 -12.26 4.81
CA HIS A 150 5.54 -13.11 3.78
C HIS A 150 4.51 -13.67 2.80
N THR A 151 3.24 -13.30 2.97
CA THR A 151 2.11 -13.79 2.19
C THR A 151 1.48 -12.66 1.39
N ASN A 152 0.98 -13.02 0.22
CA ASN A 152 0.04 -12.18 -0.52
C ASN A 152 -1.30 -12.13 0.23
N PHE A 153 -2.11 -11.14 -0.11
CA PHE A 153 -3.41 -10.94 0.49
C PHE A 153 -4.41 -11.99 0.02
N VAL A 154 -5.21 -12.48 0.96
CA VAL A 154 -6.38 -13.32 0.70
C VAL A 154 -7.59 -12.58 1.23
N GLY A 155 -8.55 -12.28 0.36
CA GLY A 155 -9.73 -11.50 0.72
C GLY A 155 -10.22 -10.62 -0.43
N CYS A 156 -10.84 -9.50 -0.08
CA CYS A 156 -11.33 -8.54 -1.06
C CYS A 156 -10.68 -7.17 -0.85
N LEU A 157 -10.20 -6.59 -1.93
CA LEU A 157 -9.81 -5.19 -2.02
C LEU A 157 -10.74 -4.49 -3.01
N LYS A 158 -11.15 -3.25 -2.71
CA LYS A 158 -11.90 -2.39 -3.65
C LYS A 158 -11.46 -0.93 -3.49
N LYS A 159 -11.65 -0.14 -4.56
CA LYS A 159 -11.30 1.29 -4.61
C LYS A 159 -9.87 1.55 -4.11
N VAL A 160 -8.90 0.82 -4.67
CA VAL A 160 -7.49 1.00 -4.33
C VAL A 160 -6.98 2.20 -5.13
N GLU A 161 -6.92 3.34 -4.46
CA GLU A 161 -6.59 4.63 -5.02
C GLU A 161 -5.22 5.08 -4.53
N PHE A 162 -4.35 5.45 -5.46
CA PHE A 162 -3.04 6.03 -5.19
C PHE A 162 -2.97 7.39 -5.85
N SER A 163 -2.81 8.44 -5.06
CA SER A 163 -2.60 9.81 -5.52
C SER A 163 -1.22 10.29 -5.07
N ALA A 164 -0.45 10.80 -6.02
CA ALA A 164 0.78 11.54 -5.85
C ALA A 164 0.58 12.98 -6.38
N ASP A 165 1.62 13.82 -6.33
CA ASP A 165 1.54 15.24 -6.72
C ASP A 165 0.97 15.46 -8.14
N THR A 166 1.35 14.62 -9.10
CA THR A 166 0.98 14.77 -10.53
C THR A 166 0.12 13.63 -11.06
N LEU A 167 -0.22 12.64 -10.22
CA LEU A 167 -0.85 11.40 -10.67
C LEU A 167 -1.96 10.96 -9.72
N ARG A 168 -3.06 10.49 -10.28
CA ARG A 168 -4.11 9.77 -9.55
C ARG A 168 -4.48 8.50 -10.29
N LEU A 169 -4.34 7.36 -9.61
CA LEU A 169 -4.67 6.04 -10.13
C LEU A 169 -5.76 5.40 -9.28
N ASN A 170 -6.72 4.77 -9.92
CA ASN A 170 -7.56 3.75 -9.30
C ASN A 170 -7.17 2.39 -9.91
N LEU A 171 -6.37 1.63 -9.16
CA LEU A 171 -5.69 0.44 -9.66
C LEU A 171 -6.68 -0.71 -9.93
N ILE A 172 -7.76 -0.81 -9.16
CA ILE A 172 -8.80 -1.81 -9.41
C ILE A 172 -9.57 -1.50 -10.70
N ASP A 173 -9.90 -0.23 -10.94
CA ASP A 173 -10.60 0.17 -12.17
C ASP A 173 -9.72 0.07 -13.41
N LEU A 174 -8.42 0.37 -13.31
CA LEU A 174 -7.48 0.12 -14.40
C LEU A 174 -7.42 -1.36 -14.77
N ALA A 175 -7.39 -2.26 -13.78
CA ALA A 175 -7.36 -3.70 -14.03
C ALA A 175 -8.68 -4.17 -14.64
N ARG A 176 -9.81 -3.70 -14.10
CA ARG A 176 -11.15 -4.08 -14.56
C ARG A 176 -11.43 -3.63 -16.00
N THR A 177 -10.89 -2.49 -16.41
CA THR A 177 -11.06 -1.94 -17.77
C THR A 177 -10.03 -2.48 -18.77
N GLY A 178 -9.09 -3.33 -18.33
CA GLY A 178 -8.06 -3.89 -19.21
C GLY A 178 -7.02 -2.88 -19.66
N SER A 179 -6.76 -1.84 -18.84
CA SER A 179 -5.73 -0.84 -19.15
C SER A 179 -4.36 -1.50 -19.31
N LYS A 180 -3.63 -1.12 -20.36
CA LYS A 180 -2.26 -1.59 -20.61
C LYS A 180 -1.25 -1.14 -19.55
N LEU A 181 -1.62 -0.16 -18.73
CA LEU A 181 -0.77 0.36 -17.66
C LEU A 181 -0.65 -0.59 -16.46
N ILE A 182 -1.55 -1.58 -16.34
CA ILE A 182 -1.57 -2.48 -15.20
C ILE A 182 -1.57 -3.93 -15.67
N ALA A 183 -0.65 -4.71 -15.13
CA ALA A 183 -0.62 -6.15 -15.33
C ALA A 183 -1.43 -6.83 -14.22
N VAL A 184 -2.26 -7.80 -14.64
CA VAL A 184 -3.04 -8.66 -13.75
C VAL A 184 -2.37 -10.03 -13.76
N THR A 185 -1.88 -10.47 -12.59
CA THR A 185 -1.34 -11.82 -12.42
C THR A 185 -2.38 -12.71 -11.76
N GLY A 186 -2.53 -13.94 -12.27
CA GLY A 186 -3.52 -14.91 -11.79
C GLY A 186 -4.95 -14.61 -12.27
N ARG A 187 -5.93 -15.33 -11.72
CA ARG A 187 -7.34 -15.22 -12.10
C ARG A 187 -8.11 -14.35 -11.11
N LEU A 188 -8.02 -13.02 -11.30
CA LEU A 188 -8.70 -12.07 -10.44
C LEU A 188 -10.22 -12.06 -10.71
N GLU A 189 -11.01 -12.29 -9.66
CA GLU A 189 -12.48 -12.15 -9.73
C GLU A 189 -12.89 -10.74 -9.32
N TYR A 190 -13.61 -10.01 -10.18
CA TYR A 190 -14.12 -8.66 -9.88
C TYR A 190 -15.43 -8.67 -9.06
N ALA A 191 -15.54 -9.62 -8.14
CA ALA A 191 -16.63 -9.75 -7.19
C ALA A 191 -16.07 -10.11 -5.81
N CYS A 192 -16.87 -9.86 -4.77
CA CYS A 192 -16.56 -10.26 -3.41
C CYS A 192 -17.73 -11.08 -2.85
N THR A 193 -17.77 -12.36 -3.19
CA THR A 193 -18.83 -13.28 -2.77
C THR A 193 -18.55 -13.84 -1.37
N ALA A 194 -19.62 -14.18 -0.62
CA ALA A 194 -19.51 -14.75 0.72
C ALA A 194 -19.00 -16.20 0.74
N ARG A 195 -19.01 -16.90 -0.41
CA ARG A 195 -18.83 -18.36 -0.51
C ARG A 195 -17.37 -18.84 -0.69
N GLY A 196 -16.37 -17.96 -0.71
CA GLY A 196 -15.00 -18.31 -1.10
C GLY A 196 -13.94 -18.41 0.00
N LEU A 197 -14.33 -18.28 1.27
CA LEU A 197 -13.41 -18.26 2.42
C LEU A 197 -13.83 -19.34 3.43
N SER A 198 -13.78 -20.60 2.98
CA SER A 198 -13.83 -21.81 3.82
C SER A 198 -12.41 -22.31 4.04
#